data_AF-T0ZHF6-F1
#
_entry.id   AF-T0ZHF6-F1
#
_cell.length_a   1.000
_cell.length_b   1.000
_cell.length_c   1.000
_cell.angle_alpha   90.00
_cell.angle_beta   90.00
_cell.angle_gamma   90.00
#
_symmetry.space_group_name_H-M   'P 1'
#
loop_
_entity.id
_entity.type
_entity.pdbx_description
1 polymer ?
#
loop_
_entity_poly.entity_id
_entity_poly.type
_entity_poly.pdbx_seq_one_letter_code
_entity_poly.pdbx_strand_id
1 'polypeptide(L)'
;ETGFTHVELMPINEHPFYGSWGYQTTSLYAPTTRFGTQDELREFIDRFHQAGIGVIADWVPAHFPRDEFALANFDGYSLYEKDDPKMASHGDWGTAGL
;
A
#
# COMPACT_ATOMS: atom_id res chain seq x y z
N GLU A 1 21.81 19.04 10.30
CA GLU A 1 20.65 18.55 9.53
C GLU A 1 21.08 18.25 8.09
N THR A 2 20.36 17.36 7.40
CA THR A 2 20.72 16.82 6.07
C THR A 2 20.37 17.74 4.89
N GLY A 3 19.50 18.74 5.09
CA GLY A 3 19.11 19.71 4.06
C GLY A 3 18.06 19.24 3.05
N PHE A 4 17.42 18.09 3.27
CA PHE A 4 16.32 17.63 2.42
C PHE A 4 15.08 18.51 2.57
N THR A 5 14.35 18.70 1.47
CA THR A 5 13.08 19.46 1.44
C THR A 5 11.84 18.57 1.57
N HIS A 6 12.00 17.27 1.32
CA HIS A 6 10.93 16.28 1.36
C HIS A 6 11.45 14.97 1.96
N VAL A 7 10.52 14.17 2.47
CA VAL A 7 10.70 12.74 2.74
C VAL A 7 9.74 11.95 1.85
N GLU A 8 10.22 10.83 1.31
CA GLU A 8 9.39 9.86 0.59
C GLU A 8 9.27 8.60 1.43
N LEU A 9 8.04 8.21 1.72
CA LEU A 9 7.71 7.00 2.45
C LEU A 9 7.38 5.90 1.46
N MET A 10 7.99 4.73 1.67
CA MET A 10 7.50 3.48 1.09
C MET A 10 6.02 3.26 1.47
N PRO A 11 5.27 2.37 0.78
CA PRO A 11 3.83 2.27 0.96
C PRO A 11 3.41 2.14 2.43
N ILE A 12 2.60 3.09 2.87
CA ILE A 12 2.16 3.20 4.28
C ILE A 12 0.92 2.36 4.59
N ASN A 13 0.26 1.83 3.56
CA ASN A 13 -0.94 1.02 3.67
C ASN A 13 -0.68 -0.32 4.37
N GLU A 14 -1.74 -0.89 4.96
CA GLU A 14 -1.67 -2.21 5.57
C GLU A 14 -1.40 -3.31 4.51
N HIS A 15 -0.41 -4.15 4.81
CA HIS A 15 0.14 -5.18 3.94
C HIS A 15 0.58 -6.37 4.80
N PRO A 16 0.30 -7.63 4.42
CA PRO A 16 0.53 -8.78 5.31
C PRO A 16 2.00 -9.18 5.42
N PHE A 17 2.77 -9.02 4.33
CA PHE A 17 4.14 -9.54 4.25
C PHE A 17 5.20 -8.44 4.29
N TYR A 18 6.04 -8.44 5.33
CA TYR A 18 7.07 -7.42 5.57
C TYR A 18 8.13 -7.38 4.46
N GLY A 19 8.43 -8.54 3.87
CA GLY A 19 9.40 -8.65 2.78
C GLY A 19 8.92 -8.00 1.48
N SER A 20 7.64 -7.63 1.37
CA SER A 20 7.13 -6.87 0.22
C SER A 20 7.49 -5.38 0.28
N TRP A 21 8.02 -4.92 1.42
CA TRP A 21 8.28 -3.50 1.71
C TRP A 21 7.06 -2.59 1.50
N GLY A 22 5.84 -3.11 1.73
CA GLY A 22 4.59 -2.37 1.50
C GLY A 22 3.95 -2.54 0.12
N TYR A 23 4.69 -3.03 -0.89
CA TYR A 23 4.18 -3.11 -2.26
C TYR A 23 3.15 -4.22 -2.52
N GLN A 24 2.84 -5.07 -1.54
CA GLN A 24 1.74 -6.03 -1.62
C GLN A 24 0.64 -5.62 -0.63
N THR A 25 -0.04 -4.50 -0.94
CA THR A 25 -1.07 -3.89 -0.08
C THR A 25 -2.38 -4.67 -0.13
N THR A 26 -3.01 -4.90 1.04
CA THR A 26 -4.35 -5.50 1.14
C THR A 26 -5.41 -4.51 1.62
N SER A 27 -5.04 -3.48 2.40
CA SER A 27 -5.97 -2.43 2.83
C SER A 27 -5.60 -1.07 2.25
N LEU A 28 -6.21 -0.72 1.11
CA LEU A 28 -5.93 0.52 0.37
C LEU A 28 -6.30 1.81 1.13
N TYR A 29 -7.14 1.72 2.17
CA TYR A 29 -7.69 2.87 2.88
C TYR A 29 -7.23 3.02 4.32
N ALA A 30 -6.42 2.08 4.81
CA ALA A 30 -5.92 2.09 6.19
C ALA A 30 -4.39 2.07 6.18
N PRO A 31 -3.74 2.92 7.00
CA PRO A 31 -2.31 2.79 7.23
C PRO A 31 -2.02 1.50 8.00
N THR A 32 -0.79 1.02 7.89
CA THR A 32 -0.38 -0.16 8.66
C THR A 32 -0.41 0.12 10.16
N THR A 33 -0.96 -0.82 10.94
CA THR A 33 -1.03 -0.67 12.41
C THR A 33 0.31 -0.95 13.11
N ARG A 34 1.35 -1.32 12.35
CA ARG A 34 2.68 -1.65 12.87
C ARG A 34 3.38 -0.49 13.58
N PHE A 35 3.05 0.73 13.19
CA PHE A 35 3.68 1.95 13.71
C PHE A 35 2.74 2.80 14.57
N GLY A 36 1.61 2.21 14.98
CA GLY A 36 0.61 2.88 15.80
C GLY A 36 -0.73 3.04 15.08
N THR A 37 -1.47 4.03 15.53
CA THR A 37 -2.81 4.38 15.07
C THR A 37 -2.76 5.33 13.88
N GLN A 38 -3.89 5.48 13.20
CA GLN A 38 -4.07 6.50 12.17
C GLN A 38 -3.82 7.94 12.67
N ASP A 39 -4.07 8.23 13.94
CA ASP A 39 -3.82 9.57 14.51
C ASP A 39 -2.33 9.82 14.74
N GLU A 40 -1.58 8.79 15.12
CA GLU A 40 -0.13 8.88 15.25
C GLU A 40 0.55 9.08 13.89
N LEU A 41 0.03 8.48 12.80
CA LEU A 41 0.50 8.80 11.45
C LEU A 41 0.21 10.26 11.08
N ARG A 42 -0.98 10.78 11.43
CA ARG A 42 -1.31 12.21 11.18
C ARG A 42 -0.35 13.12 11.94
N GLU A 43 -0.05 12.81 13.19
CA GLU A 43 0.90 13.57 14.00
C GLU A 43 2.32 13.53 13.40
N PHE A 44 2.77 12.35 12.95
CA PHE A 44 4.07 12.19 12.29
C PHE A 44 4.20 13.08 11.04
N ILE A 45 3.17 13.10 10.19
CA ILE A 45 3.12 13.95 9.00
C ILE A 45 3.08 15.43 9.39
N ASP A 46 2.28 15.80 10.40
CA ASP A 46 2.18 17.18 10.88
C ASP A 46 3.52 17.71 11.39
N ARG A 47 4.32 16.88 12.08
CA ARG A 47 5.67 17.25 12.51
C ARG A 47 6.61 17.58 11.35
N PHE A 48 6.52 16.88 10.21
CA PHE A 48 7.28 17.26 9.01
C PHE A 48 6.81 18.59 8.43
N HIS A 49 5.50 18.80 8.35
CA HIS A 49 4.94 20.04 7.84
C HIS A 49 5.31 21.25 8.71
N GLN A 50 5.27 21.12 10.03
CA GLN A 50 5.73 22.15 10.97
C GLN A 50 7.22 22.48 10.80
N ALA A 51 8.03 21.51 10.37
CA ALA A 51 9.43 21.70 10.04
C ALA A 51 9.67 22.23 8.60
N GLY A 52 8.62 22.48 7.82
CA GLY A 52 8.72 22.92 6.43
C GLY A 52 9.19 21.83 5.46
N ILE A 53 9.03 20.56 5.82
CA ILE A 53 9.40 19.40 5.00
C ILE A 53 8.14 18.78 4.41
N GLY A 54 8.11 18.57 3.10
CA GLY A 54 6.99 17.87 2.43
C GLY A 54 7.06 16.36 2.63
N VAL A 55 5.90 15.70 2.64
CA VAL A 55 5.80 14.23 2.74
C VAL A 55 5.20 13.67 1.46
N ILE A 56 5.90 12.73 0.83
CA ILE A 56 5.44 11.93 -0.30
C ILE A 56 5.22 10.51 0.21
N ALA A 57 4.16 9.85 -0.27
CA ALA A 57 3.90 8.45 0.04
C ALA A 57 3.74 7.66 -1.26
N ASP A 58 4.44 6.55 -1.36
CA ASP A 58 4.27 5.61 -2.45
C ASP A 58 2.84 5.06 -2.46
N TRP A 59 2.22 5.12 -3.63
CA TRP A 59 0.90 4.58 -3.88
C TRP A 59 1.00 3.38 -4.81
N VAL A 60 0.30 2.29 -4.47
CA VAL A 60 0.41 1.00 -5.17
C VAL A 60 -0.93 0.60 -5.82
N PRO A 61 -1.35 1.27 -6.91
CA PRO A 61 -2.60 0.98 -7.59
C PRO A 61 -2.46 -0.08 -8.71
N ALA A 62 -1.26 -0.59 -8.94
CA ALA A 62 -1.01 -1.46 -10.09
C ALA A 62 -1.51 -2.89 -9.87
N HIS A 63 -1.50 -3.37 -8.62
CA HIS A 63 -1.85 -4.74 -8.28
C HIS A 63 -2.20 -4.89 -6.78
N PHE A 64 -2.76 -6.03 -6.41
CA PHE A 64 -2.96 -6.45 -5.02
C PHE A 64 -2.60 -7.94 -4.85
N PRO A 65 -2.21 -8.40 -3.66
CA PRO A 65 -1.85 -9.80 -3.45
C PRO A 65 -3.09 -10.70 -3.38
N ARG A 66 -2.91 -12.00 -3.60
CA ARG A 66 -4.00 -12.99 -3.70
C ARG A 66 -4.37 -13.66 -2.38
N ASP A 67 -4.06 -13.04 -1.25
CA ASP A 67 -4.45 -13.53 0.06
C ASP A 67 -5.98 -13.70 0.14
N GLU A 68 -6.45 -14.84 0.65
CA GLU A 68 -7.88 -15.20 0.69
C GLU A 68 -8.73 -14.22 1.49
N PHE A 69 -8.15 -13.52 2.46
CA PHE A 69 -8.84 -12.53 3.30
C PHE A 69 -8.93 -11.14 2.64
N ALA A 70 -8.30 -10.95 1.48
CA ALA A 70 -8.17 -9.67 0.79
C ALA A 70 -9.16 -9.54 -0.39
N LEU A 71 -8.72 -8.94 -1.50
CA LEU A 71 -9.60 -8.52 -2.60
C LEU A 71 -9.78 -9.57 -3.72
N ALA A 72 -8.97 -10.63 -3.74
CA ALA A 72 -9.05 -11.62 -4.81
C ALA A 72 -10.31 -12.48 -4.68
N ASN A 73 -11.06 -12.67 -5.77
CA ASN A 73 -12.33 -13.39 -5.80
C ASN A 73 -13.31 -12.96 -4.70
N PHE A 74 -13.37 -11.66 -4.42
CA PHE A 74 -14.01 -11.11 -3.22
C PHE A 74 -15.46 -11.59 -2.99
N ASP A 75 -16.24 -11.74 -4.06
CA ASP A 75 -17.64 -12.20 -4.03
C ASP A 75 -17.85 -13.55 -4.75
N GLY A 76 -16.76 -14.29 -5.01
CA GLY A 76 -16.76 -15.51 -5.81
C GLY A 76 -16.57 -15.30 -7.31
N TYR A 77 -16.43 -14.05 -7.76
CA TYR A 77 -16.07 -13.67 -9.13
C TYR A 77 -14.85 -12.74 -9.14
N SER A 78 -14.30 -12.49 -10.33
CA SER A 78 -13.23 -11.51 -10.55
C SER A 78 -13.78 -10.07 -10.48
N LEU A 79 -14.12 -9.64 -9.26
CA LEU A 79 -14.74 -8.34 -9.00
C LEU A 79 -13.72 -7.19 -9.09
N TYR A 80 -12.53 -7.38 -8.51
CA TYR A 80 -11.48 -6.35 -8.47
C TYR A 80 -10.39 -6.62 -9.49
N GLU A 81 -9.97 -7.87 -9.64
CA GLU A 81 -9.05 -8.31 -10.67
C GLU A 81 -9.72 -8.42 -12.04
N LYS A 82 -8.92 -8.36 -13.11
CA LYS A 82 -9.42 -8.56 -14.47
C LYS A 82 -10.02 -9.95 -14.66
N ASP A 83 -11.15 -10.02 -15.36
CA ASP A 83 -11.80 -11.28 -15.75
C ASP A 83 -10.94 -12.15 -16.69
N ASP A 84 -10.14 -11.53 -17.58
CA ASP A 84 -9.27 -12.28 -18.49
C ASP A 84 -8.12 -12.93 -17.71
N PRO A 85 -8.04 -14.27 -17.61
CA PRO A 85 -7.02 -14.96 -16.83
C PRO A 85 -5.58 -14.64 -17.25
N LYS A 86 -5.38 -14.21 -18.51
CA LYS A 86 -4.06 -13.81 -19.01
C LYS A 86 -3.62 -12.43 -18.50
N MET A 87 -4.58 -11.59 -18.12
CA MET A 87 -4.36 -10.24 -17.61
C MET A 87 -4.58 -10.14 -16.10
N ALA A 88 -5.25 -11.13 -15.50
CA ALA A 88 -5.55 -11.21 -14.07
C ALA A 88 -4.32 -11.45 -13.18
N SER A 89 -3.17 -11.76 -13.77
CA SER A 89 -1.96 -12.15 -13.05
C SER A 89 -0.74 -11.37 -13.55
N HIS A 90 -0.03 -10.73 -12.61
CA HIS A 90 1.38 -10.40 -12.82
C HIS A 90 2.18 -11.68 -12.57
N GLY A 91 2.35 -12.50 -13.61
CA GLY A 91 2.89 -13.85 -13.52
C GLY A 91 4.24 -13.95 -12.79
N ASP A 92 5.11 -12.95 -12.95
CA ASP A 92 6.42 -12.93 -12.28
C ASP A 92 6.34 -12.54 -10.79
N TRP A 93 5.23 -11.96 -10.34
CA TRP A 93 5.06 -11.43 -8.98
C TRP A 93 4.04 -12.20 -8.15
N GLY A 94 3.21 -13.05 -8.78
CA GLY A 94 2.15 -13.81 -8.10
C GLY A 94 0.99 -12.94 -7.59
N THR A 95 0.87 -11.70 -8.06
CA THR A 95 -0.17 -10.74 -7.66
C THR A 95 -1.29 -10.62 -8.70
N ALA A 96 -2.46 -10.16 -8.26
CA ALA A 96 -3.58 -9.89 -9.15
C ALA A 96 -3.46 -8.48 -9.76
N GLY A 97 -3.62 -8.40 -11.07
CA GLY A 97 -3.61 -7.12 -11.79
C GLY A 97 -4.97 -6.43 -11.72
N LEU A 98 -4.94 -5.12 -11.44
CA LEU A 98 -6.08 -4.20 -11.63
C LEU A 98 -6.25 -3.88 -13.13
#